data_AF-A0A3Q3K327-F1
#
_entry.id   AF-A0A3Q3K327-F1
#
_cell.length_a   1.000
_cell.length_b   1.000
_cell.length_c   1.000
_cell.angle_alpha   90.00
_cell.angle_beta   90.00
_cell.angle_gamma   90.00
#
_symmetry.space_group_name_H-M   'P 1'
#
loop_
_entity.id
_entity.type
_entity.pdbx_description
1 polymer ?
#
loop_
_entity_poly.entity_id
_entity_poly.type
_entity_poly.pdbx_seq_one_letter_code
_entity_poly.pdbx_strand_id
1 'polypeptide(L)'
;MAVAQAKLEKGGEDYSLLPLVHDIIKCMDKDSQDIHQELPKLKTKIQEAREQISNMPGIDSSPLAQQQQLATLREQVRTKNQLLQKYKSLCMFDAPKA
;
A
#
# COMPACT_ATOMS: atom_id res chain seq x y z
N MET A 1 -21.08 -2.06 22.41
CA MET A 1 -20.34 -0.92 21.81
C MET A 1 -19.75 -1.39 20.49
N ALA A 2 -19.79 -0.53 19.47
CA ALA A 2 -19.74 -0.88 18.05
C ALA A 2 -18.51 -1.69 17.61
N VAL A 3 -18.77 -2.77 16.87
CA VAL A 3 -17.79 -3.48 16.05
C VAL A 3 -17.28 -2.48 15.00
N ALA A 4 -16.03 -2.05 15.14
CA ALA A 4 -15.38 -1.22 14.14
C ALA A 4 -15.33 -2.02 12.83
N GLN A 5 -16.20 -1.66 11.89
CA GLN A 5 -16.17 -2.17 10.54
C GLN A 5 -14.79 -1.90 9.98
N ALA A 6 -14.04 -2.96 9.68
CA ALA A 6 -12.87 -2.86 8.84
C ALA A 6 -13.36 -2.30 7.51
N LYS A 7 -13.18 -0.99 7.31
CA LYS A 7 -13.33 -0.36 6.02
C LYS A 7 -12.29 -1.04 5.15
N LEU A 8 -12.75 -2.02 4.39
CA LEU A 8 -12.00 -2.67 3.33
C LEU A 8 -11.77 -1.55 2.33
N GLU A 9 -10.68 -0.81 2.52
CA GLU A 9 -10.18 0.13 1.55
C GLU A 9 -10.09 -0.69 0.28
N LYS A 10 -10.99 -0.39 -0.67
CA LYS A 10 -11.00 -0.97 -2.00
C LYS A 10 -9.74 -0.44 -2.68
N GLY A 11 -8.58 -0.96 -2.26
CA GLY A 11 -7.29 -0.66 -2.85
C GLY A 11 -7.44 -0.93 -4.32
N GLY A 12 -7.11 0.05 -5.17
CA GLY A 12 -7.37 0.01 -6.60
C GLY A 12 -6.96 -1.34 -7.17
N GLU A 13 -7.95 -2.19 -7.42
CA GLU A 13 -7.72 -3.56 -7.84
C GLU A 13 -7.19 -3.48 -9.28
N ASP A 14 -5.88 -3.69 -9.44
CA ASP A 14 -5.24 -3.67 -10.74
C ASP A 14 -5.56 -4.96 -11.50
N TYR A 15 -6.65 -4.92 -12.24
CA TYR A 15 -7.12 -6.00 -13.09
C TYR A 15 -6.50 -6.00 -14.49
N SER A 16 -5.45 -5.22 -14.74
CA SER A 16 -4.86 -5.11 -16.08
C SER A 16 -4.19 -6.40 -16.59
N LEU A 17 -4.13 -7.48 -15.77
CA LEU A 17 -3.72 -8.82 -16.22
C LEU A 17 -4.85 -9.57 -16.95
N LEU A 18 -6.11 -9.23 -16.67
CA LEU A 18 -7.27 -9.97 -17.20
C LEU A 18 -7.39 -9.89 -18.73
N PRO A 19 -7.18 -8.72 -19.39
CA PRO A 19 -7.17 -8.68 -20.85
C PRO A 19 -6.12 -9.60 -21.46
N LEU A 20 -4.94 -9.66 -20.83
CA LEU A 20 -3.82 -10.51 -21.24
C LEU A 20 -4.15 -12.01 -21.10
N VAL A 21 -4.79 -12.40 -20.00
CA VAL A 21 -5.27 -13.78 -19.80
C VAL A 21 -6.32 -14.13 -20.87
N HIS A 22 -7.26 -13.22 -21.14
CA HIS A 22 -8.26 -13.40 -22.18
C HIS A 22 -7.62 -13.56 -23.57
N ASP A 23 -6.63 -12.75 -23.91
CA ASP A 23 -5.98 -12.79 -25.22
C ASP A 23 -5.18 -14.09 -25.40
N ILE A 24 -4.55 -14.60 -24.34
CA ILE A 24 -3.89 -15.92 -24.37
C ILE A 24 -4.90 -17.04 -24.63
N ILE A 25 -6.03 -17.06 -23.92
CA ILE A 25 -7.10 -18.05 -24.13
C ILE A 25 -7.57 -18.01 -25.59
N LYS A 26 -7.81 -16.81 -26.12
CA LYS A 26 -8.23 -16.61 -27.51
C LYS A 26 -7.16 -17.03 -28.53
N CYS A 27 -5.88 -16.88 -28.22
CA CYS A 27 -4.79 -17.38 -29.07
C CYS A 27 -4.72 -18.90 -29.06
N MET A 28 -4.96 -19.54 -27.91
CA MET A 28 -5.01 -21.00 -27.78
C MET A 28 -6.19 -21.59 -28.57
N ASP A 29 -7.37 -21.01 -28.47
CA ASP A 29 -8.57 -21.49 -29.18
C ASP A 29 -8.43 -21.45 -30.72
N LYS A 30 -7.46 -20.67 -31.23
CA LYS A 30 -7.22 -20.47 -32.66
C LYS A 30 -5.92 -21.11 -33.16
N ASP A 31 -5.20 -21.85 -32.31
CA ASP A 31 -3.84 -22.34 -32.58
C ASP A 31 -2.90 -21.23 -33.12
N SER A 32 -3.07 -19.99 -32.63
CA SER A 32 -2.28 -18.84 -33.09
C SER A 32 -0.87 -18.87 -32.49
N GLN A 33 0.14 -18.54 -33.31
CA GLN A 33 1.51 -18.33 -32.84
C GLN A 33 1.67 -17.08 -31.94
N ASP A 34 0.68 -16.19 -31.90
CA ASP A 34 0.67 -15.00 -31.03
C ASP A 34 0.79 -15.35 -29.54
N ILE A 35 0.46 -16.59 -29.16
CA ILE A 35 0.65 -17.09 -27.78
C ILE A 35 2.11 -16.96 -27.31
N HIS A 36 3.08 -17.09 -28.22
CA HIS A 36 4.50 -16.94 -27.90
C HIS A 36 4.85 -15.50 -27.53
N GLN A 37 4.03 -14.51 -27.93
CA GLN A 37 4.20 -13.10 -27.56
C GLN A 37 3.40 -12.72 -26.31
N GLU A 38 2.18 -13.24 -26.16
CA GLU A 38 1.31 -12.91 -25.04
C GLU A 38 1.74 -13.58 -23.73
N LEU A 39 2.26 -14.82 -23.78
CA LEU A 39 2.69 -15.54 -22.59
C LEU A 39 3.88 -14.87 -21.85
N PRO A 40 4.93 -14.38 -22.53
CA PRO A 40 5.98 -13.58 -21.89
C PRO A 40 5.46 -12.30 -21.22
N LYS A 41 4.52 -11.60 -21.86
CA LYS A 41 3.91 -10.38 -21.29
C LYS A 41 3.17 -10.71 -19.98
N LEU A 42 2.41 -11.80 -19.94
CA LEU A 42 1.73 -12.24 -18.72
C LEU A 42 2.75 -12.60 -17.63
N LYS A 43 3.81 -13.32 -17.98
CA LYS A 43 4.90 -13.67 -17.04
C LYS A 43 5.53 -12.42 -16.43
N THR A 44 5.86 -11.42 -17.25
CA THR A 44 6.42 -10.14 -16.77
C THR A 44 5.47 -9.46 -15.79
N LYS A 45 4.18 -9.37 -16.15
CA LYS A 45 3.18 -8.72 -15.32
C LYS A 45 2.95 -9.42 -13.97
N ILE A 46 3.01 -10.75 -13.94
CA ILE A 46 3.00 -11.53 -12.70
C ILE A 46 4.25 -11.24 -11.87
N GLN A 47 5.42 -11.17 -12.51
CA GLN A 47 6.68 -10.92 -11.81
C GLN A 47 6.71 -9.51 -11.20
N GLU A 48 6.24 -8.50 -11.92
CA GLU A 48 6.06 -7.14 -11.40
C GLU A 48 5.12 -7.12 -10.18
N ALA A 49 3.98 -7.81 -10.26
CA ALA A 49 3.06 -7.91 -9.13
C ALA A 49 3.70 -8.57 -7.90
N ARG A 50 4.50 -9.63 -8.11
CA ARG A 50 5.26 -10.28 -7.02
C ARG A 50 6.28 -9.33 -6.39
N GLU A 51 6.98 -8.56 -7.19
CA GLU A 51 7.97 -7.58 -6.71
C GLU A 51 7.29 -6.45 -5.92
N GLN A 52 6.14 -5.95 -6.40
CA GLN A 52 5.33 -4.97 -5.67
C GLN A 52 4.88 -5.50 -4.31
N ILE A 53 4.37 -6.74 -4.25
CA ILE A 53 3.97 -7.38 -2.99
C ILE A 53 5.19 -7.55 -2.07
N SER A 54 6.32 -8.01 -2.60
CA SER A 54 7.55 -8.21 -1.81
C SER A 54 8.10 -6.90 -1.23
N ASN A 55 7.89 -5.79 -1.93
CA ASN A 55 8.32 -4.46 -1.48
C ASN A 55 7.27 -3.76 -0.60
N MET A 56 6.13 -4.40 -0.33
CA MET A 56 5.05 -3.81 0.44
C MET A 56 5.44 -3.73 1.93
N PRO A 57 5.41 -2.53 2.55
CA PRO A 57 5.75 -2.38 3.95
C PRO A 57 4.84 -3.22 4.84
N GLY A 58 5.45 -3.93 5.79
CA GLY A 58 4.72 -4.76 6.75
C GLY A 58 4.29 -6.13 6.23
N ILE A 59 4.64 -6.53 4.99
CA ILE A 59 4.28 -7.86 4.45
C ILE A 59 4.79 -9.03 5.31
N ASP A 60 5.91 -8.83 6.01
CA ASP A 60 6.49 -9.82 6.93
C ASP A 60 5.90 -9.79 8.36
N SER A 61 4.98 -8.86 8.63
CA SER A 61 4.40 -8.64 9.95
C SER A 61 2.99 -9.19 10.04
N SER A 62 2.65 -9.78 11.19
CA SER A 62 1.28 -10.22 11.45
C SER A 62 0.32 -9.01 11.50
N PRO A 63 -0.97 -9.18 11.16
CA PRO A 63 -1.96 -8.09 11.23
C PRO A 63 -2.03 -7.43 12.62
N LEU A 64 -1.88 -8.22 13.68
CA LEU A 64 -1.86 -7.72 15.06
C LEU A 64 -0.63 -6.84 15.33
N ALA A 65 0.55 -7.28 14.89
CA ALA A 65 1.78 -6.51 15.03
C ALA A 65 1.70 -5.17 14.27
N GLN A 66 1.18 -5.18 13.05
CA GLN A 66 0.96 -3.95 12.27
C GLN A 66 -0.01 -2.99 12.99
N GLN A 67 -1.11 -3.51 13.55
CA GLN A 67 -2.08 -2.70 14.26
C GLN A 67 -1.49 -2.07 15.53
N GLN A 68 -0.69 -2.82 16.28
CA GLN A 68 0.01 -2.32 17.47
C GLN A 68 1.05 -1.25 17.12
N GLN A 69 1.82 -1.45 16.04
CA GLN A 69 2.75 -0.45 15.54
C GLN A 69 2.03 0.84 15.12
N LEU A 70 0.90 0.73 14.42
CA LEU A 70 0.08 1.88 14.03
C LEU A 70 -0.44 2.64 15.26
N ALA A 71 -0.94 1.94 16.28
CA ALA A 71 -1.38 2.56 17.53
C ALA A 71 -0.24 3.32 18.22
N THR A 72 0.93 2.70 18.28
CA THR A 72 2.14 3.31 18.85
C THR A 72 2.54 4.59 18.11
N LEU A 73 2.56 4.55 16.77
CA LEU A 73 2.90 5.73 15.95
C LEU A 73 1.90 6.86 16.14
N ARG A 74 0.60 6.55 16.22
CA ARG A 74 -0.45 7.55 16.50
C ARG A 74 -0.24 8.25 17.85
N GLU A 75 0.10 7.49 18.89
CA GLU A 75 0.37 8.06 20.21
C GLU A 75 1.64 8.91 20.23
N GLN A 76 2.69 8.48 19.51
CA GLN A 76 3.90 9.30 19.34
C GLN A 76 3.60 10.64 18.67
N VAL A 77 2.81 10.64 17.58
CA VAL A 77 2.40 11.87 16.89
C VAL A 77 1.61 12.78 17.83
N ARG A 78 0.67 12.22 18.60
CA ARG A 78 -0.10 12.96 19.61
C ARG A 78 0.83 13.63 20.63
N THR A 79 1.74 12.86 21.22
CA THR A 79 2.67 13.33 22.25
C THR A 79 3.60 14.42 21.71
N LYS A 80 4.18 14.20 20.52
CA LYS A 80 5.05 15.18 19.85
C LYS A 80 4.31 16.48 19.54
N ASN A 81 3.06 16.41 19.07
CA ASN A 81 2.24 17.59 18.83
C ASN A 81 1.94 18.35 20.13
N GLN A 82 1.60 17.66 21.22
CA GLN A 82 1.41 18.29 22.53
C GLN A 82 2.66 19.02 23.00
N LEU A 83 3.84 18.40 22.82
CA LEU A 83 5.10 19.01 23.18
C LEU A 83 5.39 20.27 22.35
N LEU A 84 5.17 20.22 21.03
CA LEU A 84 5.29 21.39 20.16
C LEU A 84 4.34 22.53 20.58
N GLN A 85 3.11 22.21 20.96
CA GLN A 85 2.16 23.21 21.46
C GLN A 85 2.63 23.84 22.77
N LYS A 86 3.16 23.04 23.70
CA LYS A 86 3.76 23.55 24.95
C LYS A 86 4.90 24.52 24.65
N TYR A 87 5.82 24.17 23.75
CA TYR A 87 6.91 25.05 23.36
C TYR A 87 6.42 26.34 22.70
N LYS A 88 5.38 26.28 21.84
CA LYS A 88 4.75 27.48 21.26
C LYS A 88 4.13 28.38 22.33
N SER A 89 3.45 27.80 23.31
CA SER A 89 2.81 28.55 24.39
C SER A 89 3.80 29.14 25.41
N LEU A 90 5.03 28.63 25.47
CA LEU A 90 5.99 29.01 26.50
C LEU A 90 6.64 30.39 26.29
N CYS A 91 6.36 31.09 25.17
CA CYS A 91 6.82 32.46 24.90
C CYS A 91 8.31 32.71 25.24
N MET A 92 9.18 31.72 25.00
CA MET A 92 10.64 31.90 25.05
C MET A 92 11.23 32.23 23.67
N PHE A 93 10.38 32.29 22.63
CA PHE A 93 10.76 32.54 21.23
C PHE A 93 10.31 33.91 20.69
N ASP A 94 9.65 34.76 21.50
CA ASP A 94 9.60 36.19 21.21
C ASP A 94 10.95 36.81 21.57
N ALA A 95 11.99 36.42 20.82
CA ALA A 95 13.19 37.25 20.73
C ALA A 95 12.73 38.61 20.19
N PRO A 96 13.08 39.74 20.85
CA PRO A 96 12.73 41.04 20.31
C PRO A 96 13.31 41.13 18.90
N LYS A 97 12.42 41.30 17.91
CA LYS A 97 12.83 41.59 16.53
C LYS A 97 13.65 42.89 16.59
N ALA A 98 14.96 42.77 16.39
CA ALA A 98 15.84 43.87 16.08
C ALA A 98 15.67 44.27 14.60
#